data_AF-A0A3D4QN52-F1
#
_entry.id   AF-A0A3D4QN52-F1
#
_cell.length_a   1.000
_cell.length_b   1.000
_cell.length_c   1.000
_cell.angle_alpha   90.00
_cell.angle_beta   90.00
_cell.angle_gamma   90.00
#
_symmetry.space_group_name_H-M   'P 1'
#
loop_
_entity.id
_entity.type
_entity.pdbx_description
1 polymer ?
#
loop_
_entity_poly.entity_id
_entity_poly.type
_entity_poly.pdbx_seq_one_letter_code
_entity_poly.pdbx_strand_id
1 'polypeptide(L)'
;LHKNVDFTDKVVAVIGGGNTAIDSARTAVRLGAKKVMILYRRTRQIMPAYDTEIEEALHEGIELHELVSPLRFISDKRGNLAKVECVHREISNFDN
;
A
#
# COMPACT_ATOMS: atom_id res chain seq x y z
N LEU A 1 -2.17 15.57 23.56
CA LEU A 1 -2.95 14.55 22.82
C LEU A 1 -1.98 13.61 22.10
N HIS A 2 -1.34 12.69 22.83
CA HIS A 2 -0.63 11.57 22.20
C HIS A 2 -1.58 10.38 22.24
N LYS A 3 -2.41 10.22 21.19
CA LYS A 3 -3.06 8.94 20.98
C LYS A 3 -1.96 8.00 20.51
N ASN A 4 -1.64 6.99 21.32
CA ASN A 4 -0.83 5.88 20.85
C ASN A 4 -1.61 5.22 19.70
N VAL A 5 -1.05 5.31 18.49
CA VAL A 5 -1.59 4.64 17.31
C VAL A 5 -1.07 3.21 17.34
N ASP A 6 -1.98 2.24 17.43
CA ASP A 6 -1.68 0.81 17.46
C ASP A 6 -2.36 0.14 16.28
N PHE A 7 -1.57 -0.55 15.45
CA PHE A 7 -2.04 -1.27 14.27
C PHE A 7 -2.14 -2.78 14.49
N THR A 8 -2.01 -3.28 15.73
CA THR A 8 -2.26 -4.68 16.07
C THR A 8 -3.61 -5.14 15.52
N ASP A 9 -3.61 -6.30 14.85
CA ASP A 9 -4.74 -6.89 14.12
C ASP A 9 -5.32 -6.05 12.96
N LYS A 10 -4.68 -4.95 12.57
CA LYS A 10 -5.07 -4.15 11.41
C LYS A 10 -4.38 -4.63 10.14
N VAL A 11 -5.14 -4.59 9.04
CA VAL A 11 -4.63 -4.67 7.69
C VAL A 11 -4.53 -3.25 7.14
N VAL A 12 -3.35 -2.84 6.70
CA VAL A 12 -3.07 -1.49 6.23
C VAL A 12 -2.82 -1.52 4.73
N ALA A 13 -3.49 -0.64 3.99
CA ALA A 13 -3.22 -0.40 2.58
C ALA A 13 -2.71 1.03 2.40
N VAL A 14 -1.53 1.17 1.80
CA VAL A 14 -0.91 2.45 1.45
C VAL A 14 -1.06 2.66 -0.06
N ILE A 15 -1.66 3.77 -0.48
CA ILE A 15 -1.87 4.07 -1.90
C ILE A 15 -0.78 5.04 -2.36
N GLY A 16 0.08 4.59 -3.28
CA GLY A 16 1.21 5.39 -3.76
C GLY A 16 2.44 4.54 -4.09
N GLY A 17 3.53 5.19 -4.49
CA GLY A 17 4.79 4.48 -4.80
C GLY A 17 6.05 5.33 -4.71
N GLY A 18 5.99 6.51 -4.08
CA GLY A 18 7.17 7.30 -3.74
C GLY A 18 7.66 7.01 -2.32
N ASN A 19 8.77 7.63 -1.91
CA ASN A 19 9.37 7.40 -0.58
C ASN A 19 8.36 7.58 0.56
N THR A 20 7.46 8.57 0.48
CA THR A 20 6.40 8.75 1.49
C THR A 20 5.49 7.52 1.64
N ALA A 21 5.21 6.80 0.55
CA ALA A 21 4.43 5.56 0.62
C ALA A 21 5.23 4.43 1.29
N ILE A 22 6.53 4.34 0.98
CA ILE A 22 7.44 3.39 1.62
C ILE A 22 7.55 3.67 3.12
N ASP A 23 7.81 4.91 3.52
CA ASP A 23 7.92 5.35 4.92
C ASP A 23 6.63 5.05 5.70
N SER A 24 5.48 5.32 5.09
CA SER A 24 4.17 5.03 5.69
C SER A 24 3.95 3.53 5.89
N ALA A 25 4.31 2.71 4.90
CA ALA A 25 4.18 1.26 4.97
C ALA A 25 5.10 0.65 6.03
N ARG A 26 6.38 1.04 6.02
CA ARG A 26 7.40 0.63 6.99
C ARG A 26 7.04 1.05 8.42
N THR A 27 6.47 2.25 8.58
CA THR A 27 5.94 2.71 9.87
C THR A 27 4.77 1.85 10.31
N ALA A 28 3.84 1.49 9.41
CA ALA A 28 2.71 0.62 9.75
C ALA A 28 3.16 -0.75 10.25
N VAL A 29 4.20 -1.35 9.65
CA VAL A 29 4.83 -2.58 10.14
C VAL A 29 5.36 -2.40 11.57
N ARG A 30 6.11 -1.32 11.83
CA ARG A 30 6.66 -1.00 13.17
C ARG A 30 5.59 -0.74 14.22
N LEU A 31 4.41 -0.28 13.82
CA LEU A 31 3.23 -0.10 14.68
C LEU A 31 2.43 -1.40 14.91
N GLY A 32 2.93 -2.55 14.46
CA GLY A 32 2.33 -3.86 14.73
C GLY A 32 1.23 -4.28 13.75
N ALA A 33 1.14 -3.67 12.57
CA ALA A 33 0.17 -4.07 11.55
C ALA A 33 0.31 -5.56 11.22
N LYS A 34 -0.84 -6.27 11.21
CA LYS A 34 -0.89 -7.70 10.86
C LYS A 34 -0.49 -7.96 9.40
N LYS A 35 -0.80 -7.01 8.51
CA LYS A 35 -0.47 -7.07 7.08
C LYS A 35 -0.42 -5.65 6.54
N VAL A 36 0.59 -5.35 5.71
CA VAL A 36 0.76 -4.07 5.06
C VAL A 36 0.91 -4.28 3.56
N MET A 37 0.13 -3.53 2.77
CA MET A 37 0.12 -3.58 1.32
C MET A 37 0.38 -2.18 0.76
N ILE A 38 1.22 -2.08 -0.28
CA ILE A 38 1.33 -0.90 -1.14
C ILE A 38 0.52 -1.15 -2.40
N LEU A 39 -0.45 -0.30 -2.67
CA LEU A 39 -1.25 -0.31 -3.90
C LEU A 39 -0.68 0.76 -4.83
N TYR A 40 -0.02 0.31 -5.91
CA TYR A 40 0.62 1.21 -6.86
C TYR A 40 0.00 1.06 -8.24
N ARG A 41 -0.44 2.19 -8.82
CA ARG A 41 -1.15 2.21 -10.12
C ARG A 41 -0.29 1.91 -11.35
N ARG A 42 1.00 1.66 -11.16
CA ARG A 42 2.04 1.49 -12.18
C ARG A 42 2.93 0.31 -11.75
N THR A 43 3.96 0.02 -12.53
CA THR A 43 4.92 -1.04 -12.21
C THR A 43 6.01 -0.57 -11.26
N ARG A 44 6.61 -1.52 -10.52
CA ARG A 44 7.77 -1.31 -9.66
C ARG A 44 8.91 -0.63 -10.40
N GLN A 45 9.12 -1.00 -11.67
CA GLN A 45 10.17 -0.44 -12.54
C GLN A 45 10.10 1.09 -12.68
N ILE A 46 8.90 1.69 -12.55
CA ILE A 46 8.70 3.14 -12.67
C ILE A 46 8.21 3.76 -11.36
N MET A 47 8.40 3.07 -10.23
CA MET A 47 8.18 3.65 -8.91
C MET A 47 9.16 4.81 -8.70
N PRO A 48 8.69 5.99 -8.23
CA PRO A 48 9.57 7.11 -7.93
C PRO A 48 10.35 6.94 -6.61
N ALA A 49 10.08 5.90 -5.83
CA ALA A 49 10.84 5.62 -4.62
C ALA A 49 12.23 5.09 -4.94
N TYR A 50 13.18 5.26 -4.02
CA TYR A 50 14.54 4.71 -4.20
C TYR A 50 14.50 3.18 -4.18
N ASP A 51 15.20 2.53 -5.13
CA ASP A 51 15.22 1.07 -5.24
C ASP A 51 15.63 0.38 -3.94
N THR A 52 16.61 0.95 -3.21
CA THR A 52 17.03 0.44 -1.90
C THR A 52 15.91 0.47 -0.86
N GLU A 53 15.12 1.56 -0.82
CA GLU A 53 13.99 1.67 0.10
C GLU A 53 12.86 0.70 -0.27
N ILE A 54 12.64 0.48 -1.56
CA ILE A 54 11.68 -0.52 -2.05
C ILE A 54 12.09 -1.92 -1.60
N GLU A 55 13.35 -2.31 -1.82
CA GLU A 55 13.84 -3.64 -1.42
C GLU A 55 13.80 -3.85 0.10
N GLU A 56 14.19 -2.84 0.88
CA GLU A 56 14.06 -2.88 2.34
C GLU A 56 12.60 -3.06 2.78
N ALA A 57 11.65 -2.38 2.12
CA ALA A 57 10.23 -2.53 2.42
C ALA A 57 9.73 -3.96 2.12
N LEU A 58 10.13 -4.54 0.99
CA LEU A 58 9.79 -5.91 0.62
C LEU A 58 10.40 -6.92 1.60
N HIS A 59 11.65 -6.72 2.05
CA HIS A 59 12.30 -7.55 3.08
C HIS A 59 11.59 -7.47 4.44
N GLU A 60 10.96 -6.34 4.77
CA GLU A 60 10.12 -6.19 5.97
C GLU A 60 8.74 -6.88 5.85
N GLY A 61 8.45 -7.51 4.71
CA GLY A 61 7.20 -8.24 4.46
C GLY A 61 6.06 -7.37 3.95
N ILE A 62 6.33 -6.15 3.48
CA ILE A 62 5.33 -5.30 2.84
C ILE A 62 5.01 -5.87 1.46
N GLU A 63 3.73 -6.08 1.17
CA GLU A 63 3.28 -6.59 -0.13
C GLU A 63 3.13 -5.45 -1.14
N LEU A 64 3.81 -5.52 -2.28
CA LEU A 64 3.63 -4.57 -3.38
C LEU A 64 2.63 -5.12 -4.40
N HIS A 65 1.53 -4.38 -4.61
CA HIS A 65 0.56 -4.63 -5.67
C HIS A 65 0.75 -3.60 -6.79
N GLU A 66 1.45 -4.02 -7.84
CA GLU A 66 1.63 -3.25 -9.07
C GLU A 66 0.34 -3.18 -9.89
N LEU A 67 0.22 -2.14 -10.73
CA LEU A 67 -0.92 -1.92 -11.62
C LEU A 67 -2.30 -1.88 -10.91
N VAL A 68 -2.33 -1.64 -9.60
CA VAL A 68 -3.57 -1.58 -8.82
C VAL A 68 -3.97 -0.14 -8.56
N SER A 69 -5.23 0.19 -8.84
CA SER A 69 -5.83 1.50 -8.51
C SER A 69 -7.08 1.31 -7.65
N PRO A 70 -7.23 2.05 -6.54
CA PRO A 70 -8.45 2.03 -5.74
C PRO A 70 -9.61 2.66 -6.52
N LEU A 71 -10.79 2.06 -6.44
CA LEU A 71 -12.04 2.56 -7.02
C LEU A 71 -12.97 3.13 -5.96
N ARG A 72 -13.16 2.39 -4.85
CA ARG A 72 -14.03 2.82 -3.75
C ARG A 72 -13.66 2.18 -2.43
N PHE A 73 -13.98 2.90 -1.36
CA PHE A 73 -13.87 2.44 0.02
C PHE A 73 -15.23 1.93 0.49
N ILE A 74 -15.25 0.75 1.11
CA ILE A 74 -16.48 0.07 1.54
C ILE A 74 -16.43 -0.07 3.05
N SER A 75 -17.46 0.42 3.72
CA SER A 75 -17.60 0.34 5.18
C SER A 75 -18.30 -0.95 5.64
N ASP A 76 -18.05 -1.34 6.89
CA ASP A 76 -18.85 -2.34 7.59
C ASP A 76 -20.20 -1.75 8.08
N LYS A 77 -21.03 -2.58 8.71
CA LYS A 77 -22.32 -2.16 9.31
C LYS A 77 -22.18 -1.11 10.42
N ARG A 78 -20.98 -0.89 10.94
CA ARG A 78 -20.68 0.08 12.02
C ARG A 78 -20.05 1.37 11.47
N GLY A 79 -19.89 1.49 10.16
CA GLY A 79 -19.31 2.65 9.50
C GLY A 79 -17.77 2.66 9.47
N ASN A 80 -17.09 1.59 9.89
CA ASN A 80 -15.63 1.50 9.79
C ASN A 80 -15.22 1.07 8.39
N LEU A 81 -14.06 1.53 7.92
CA LEU A 81 -13.48 1.01 6.67
C LEU A 81 -13.23 -0.50 6.79
N ALA A 82 -13.82 -1.28 5.87
CA ALA A 82 -13.70 -2.73 5.86
C ALA A 82 -12.98 -3.27 4.62
N LYS A 83 -13.15 -2.62 3.46
CA LYS A 83 -12.54 -3.04 2.20
C LYS A 83 -12.18 -1.85 1.31
N VAL A 84 -11.16 -2.03 0.48
CA VAL A 84 -10.85 -1.16 -0.66
C VAL A 84 -11.10 -1.97 -1.92
N GLU A 85 -12.10 -1.59 -2.70
CA GLU A 85 -12.28 -2.17 -4.02
C GLU A 85 -11.29 -1.53 -4.98
N CYS A 86 -10.58 -2.37 -5.72
CA CYS A 86 -9.54 -1.93 -6.63
C CYS A 86 -9.76 -2.54 -8.02
N VAL A 87 -9.21 -1.88 -9.02
CA VAL A 87 -9.05 -2.41 -10.38
C VAL A 87 -7.59 -2.76 -10.60
N HIS A 88 -7.35 -3.93 -11.17
CA HIS A 88 -6.06 -4.30 -11.75
C HIS A 88 -6.01 -3.80 -13.19
N ARG A 89 -4.98 -3.05 -13.53
CA ARG A 89 -4.77 -2.52 -14.88
C ARG A 89 -3.83 -3.46 -15.64
N GLU A 90 -4.01 -3.50 -16.94
CA GLU A 90 -3.04 -4.13 -17.84
C GLU A 90 -2.17 -3.06 -18.46
N ILE A 91 -0.92 -3.39 -18.73
CA ILE A 91 -0.03 -2.53 -19.52
C ILE A 91 -0.45 -2.72 -20.98
N SER A 92 -1.08 -1.70 -21.57
CA SER A 92 -1.29 -1.69 -23.01
C SER A 92 0.00 -1.28 -23.70
N ASN A 93 0.72 -2.23 -24.30
CA ASN A 93 1.75 -1.92 -25.28
C ASN A 93 1.05 -1.46 -26.56
N PHE A 94 0.76 -0.15 -26.68
CA PHE A 94 0.52 0.45 -27.98
C PHE A 94 1.87 0.85 -28.57
N ASP A 95 2.59 -0.15 -29.05
CA ASP A 95 3.70 0.05 -29.97
C ASP A 95 3.10 0.00 -31.40
N ASN A 96 3.00 1.17 -32.05
CA ASN A 96 2.81 1.29 -33.50
C ASN A 96 4.13 1.77 -34.12
#